data_AF-A0A7V0QPW4-F1
#
_entry.id   AF-A0A7V0QPW4-F1
#
_cell.length_a   1.000
_cell.length_b   1.000
_cell.length_c   1.000
_cell.angle_alpha   90.00
_cell.angle_beta   90.00
_cell.angle_gamma   90.00
#
_symmetry.space_group_name_H-M   'P 1'
#
loop_
_entity.id
_entity.type
_entity.pdbx_description
1 polymer ?
#
loop_
_entity_poly.entity_id
_entity_poly.type
_entity_poly.pdbx_seq_one_letter_code
_entity_poly.pdbx_strand_id
1 'polypeptide(L)'
;MIAILIKKYRWVRDNLFRQYFEVALGYKLVLSLSMASLTGLAAQIRIPLPFTPVPITLQTFAVLLSGIVLGRWAGVSQLFYIGLGVAGVPWFAGWGSGITHLLGPTGGYIAGFVAASFFIGKMVEVSVKSRNFFSLLLLML
;
A
#
# COMPACT_ATOMS: atom_id res chain seq x y z
N MET A 1 8.69 -19.51 31.08
CA MET A 1 7.73 -19.72 29.97
C MET A 1 7.52 -18.47 29.10
N ILE A 2 7.09 -17.33 29.65
CA ILE A 2 6.80 -16.09 28.90
C ILE A 2 8.01 -15.55 28.12
N ALA A 3 9.21 -15.53 28.72
CA ALA A 3 10.42 -15.01 28.06
C ALA A 3 10.81 -15.79 26.78
N ILE A 4 10.51 -17.09 26.73
CA ILE A 4 10.79 -17.95 25.56
C ILE A 4 9.83 -17.62 24.42
N LEU A 5 8.55 -17.42 24.72
CA LEU A 5 7.54 -16.99 23.75
C LEU A 5 7.90 -15.63 23.14
N ILE A 6 8.32 -14.67 23.96
CA ILE A 6 8.71 -13.33 23.48
C ILE A 6 9.98 -13.41 22.62
N LYS A 7 10.98 -14.24 23.00
CA LYS A 7 12.17 -14.46 22.16
C LYS A 7 11.81 -15.10 20.81
N LYS A 8 10.96 -16.13 20.83
CA LYS A 8 10.49 -16.81 19.61
C LYS A 8 9.73 -15.85 18.69
N TYR A 9 8.82 -15.05 19.25
CA TYR A 9 8.08 -14.03 18.50
C TYR A 9 9.02 -13.01 17.84
N ARG A 10 9.98 -12.45 18.59
CA ARG A 10 10.96 -11.51 18.04
C ARG A 10 11.80 -12.13 16.94
N TRP A 11 12.25 -13.37 17.14
CA TRP A 11 13.06 -14.08 16.16
C TRP A 11 12.30 -14.34 14.85
N VAL A 12 11.06 -14.83 14.93
CA VAL A 12 10.21 -15.07 13.74
C VAL A 12 9.96 -13.76 12.98
N ARG A 13 9.61 -12.69 13.71
CA ARG A 13 9.39 -11.36 13.13
C ARG A 13 10.64 -10.85 12.40
N ASP A 14 11.81 -10.99 12.99
CA ASP A 14 13.04 -10.45 12.39
C ASP A 14 13.53 -11.31 11.21
N ASN A 15 13.30 -12.63 11.25
CA ASN A 15 13.67 -13.55 10.18
C ASN A 15 12.78 -13.42 8.93
N LEU A 16 11.47 -13.23 9.10
CA LEU A 16 10.53 -12.98 8.00
C LEU A 16 10.93 -11.75 7.18
N PHE A 17 11.37 -10.67 7.84
CA PHE A 17 11.82 -9.45 7.17
C PHE A 17 13.16 -9.63 6.42
N ARG A 18 14.08 -10.44 6.94
CA ARG A 18 15.36 -10.73 6.26
C ARG A 18 15.14 -11.51 4.97
N GLN A 19 14.28 -12.54 5.00
CA GLN A 19 13.94 -13.32 3.80
C GLN A 19 13.27 -12.48 2.71
N TYR A 20 12.49 -11.45 3.09
CA TYR A 20 11.88 -10.51 2.16
C TYR A 20 12.89 -9.64 1.40
N PHE A 21 14.08 -9.39 1.97
CA PHE A 21 15.11 -8.63 1.29
C PHE A 21 15.87 -9.46 0.25
N GLU A 22 16.01 -10.78 0.46
CA GLU A 22 16.78 -11.70 -0.38
C GLU A 22 16.01 -12.29 -1.58
N VAL A 23 14.70 -12.03 -1.69
CA VAL A 23 13.93 -12.47 -2.86
C VAL A 23 14.34 -11.73 -4.15
N ALA A 24 14.37 -12.49 -5.25
CA ALA A 24 14.72 -11.99 -6.57
C ALA A 24 13.78 -10.85 -7.03
N LEU A 25 14.30 -9.98 -7.90
CA LEU A 25 13.58 -8.81 -8.41
C LEU A 25 12.21 -9.15 -9.00
N GLY A 26 12.11 -10.25 -9.77
CA GLY A 26 10.86 -10.69 -10.39
C GLY A 26 9.73 -10.92 -9.37
N TYR A 27 10.04 -11.54 -8.23
CA TYR A 27 9.06 -11.75 -7.15
C TYR A 27 8.56 -10.43 -6.57
N LYS A 28 9.45 -9.45 -6.38
CA LYS A 28 9.09 -8.12 -5.86
C LYS A 28 8.13 -7.41 -6.81
N LEU A 29 8.38 -7.49 -8.12
CA LEU A 29 7.50 -6.90 -9.14
C LEU A 29 6.12 -7.56 -9.16
N VAL A 30 6.06 -8.89 -9.07
CA VAL A 30 4.79 -9.64 -8.98
C VAL A 30 4.01 -9.23 -7.73
N LEU A 31 4.66 -9.15 -6.58
CA LEU A 31 4.03 -8.71 -5.33
C LEU A 31 3.55 -7.25 -5.39
N SER A 32 4.33 -6.37 -6.00
CA SER A 32 3.94 -4.97 -6.25
C SER A 32 2.70 -4.89 -7.14
N LEU A 33 2.62 -5.70 -8.20
CA LEU A 33 1.44 -5.76 -9.07
C LEU A 33 0.22 -6.34 -8.36
N SER A 34 0.39 -7.38 -7.53
CA SER A 34 -0.68 -7.95 -6.71
C SER A 34 -1.26 -6.92 -5.74
N MET A 35 -0.41 -6.15 -5.05
CA MET A 35 -0.89 -5.07 -4.18
C MET A 35 -1.52 -3.91 -4.97
N ALA A 36 -1.05 -3.62 -6.19
CA ALA A 36 -1.67 -2.61 -7.03
C ALA A 36 -3.09 -3.02 -7.43
N SER A 37 -3.27 -4.30 -7.75
CA SER A 37 -4.56 -4.90 -8.03
C SER A 37 -5.48 -4.85 -6.81
N LEU A 38 -4.96 -5.13 -5.62
CA LEU A 38 -5.71 -5.01 -4.37
C LEU A 38 -6.13 -3.55 -4.11
N THR A 39 -5.27 -2.56 -4.36
CA THR A 39 -5.63 -1.14 -4.32
C THR A 39 -6.81 -0.85 -5.24
N GLY A 40 -6.75 -1.33 -6.49
CA GLY A 40 -7.82 -1.11 -7.47
C GLY A 40 -9.14 -1.79 -7.11
N LEU A 41 -9.11 -2.99 -6.54
CA LEU A 41 -10.31 -3.66 -6.02
C LEU A 41 -10.89 -2.92 -4.80
N ALA A 42 -10.02 -2.48 -3.89
CA ALA A 42 -10.43 -1.71 -2.71
C ALA A 42 -11.01 -0.33 -3.09
N ALA A 43 -10.56 0.27 -4.20
CA ALA A 43 -11.12 1.52 -4.72
C ALA A 43 -12.61 1.45 -5.07
N GLN A 44 -13.12 0.24 -5.31
CA GLN A 44 -14.53 0.05 -5.66
C GLN A 44 -15.46 0.12 -4.46
N ILE A 45 -14.92 -0.13 -3.26
CA ILE A 45 -15.65 0.09 -2.00
C ILE A 45 -15.59 1.59 -1.72
N ARG A 46 -16.61 2.30 -2.22
CA ARG A 46 -16.70 3.76 -2.15
C ARG A 46 -18.03 4.25 -1.57
N ILE A 47 -17.97 5.31 -0.78
CA ILE A 47 -19.12 6.02 -0.24
C ILE A 47 -19.08 7.45 -0.80
N PRO A 48 -19.98 7.80 -1.73
CA PRO A 48 -20.06 9.16 -2.25
C PRO A 48 -20.54 10.13 -1.17
N LEU A 49 -20.01 11.34 -1.19
CA LEU A 49 -20.36 12.40 -0.25
C LEU A 49 -21.09 13.52 -1.01
N PRO A 50 -22.17 14.12 -0.46
CA PRO A 50 -22.97 15.09 -1.19
C PRO A 50 -22.28 16.46 -1.38
N PHE A 51 -21.21 16.75 -0.63
CA PHE A 51 -20.53 18.05 -0.60
C PHE A 51 -19.17 18.06 -1.33
N THR A 52 -18.69 16.93 -1.84
CA THR A 52 -17.40 16.83 -2.54
C THR A 52 -17.46 15.79 -3.65
N PRO A 53 -16.81 16.02 -4.81
CA PRO A 53 -16.73 15.03 -5.88
C PRO A 53 -15.82 13.83 -5.53
N VAL A 54 -15.05 13.90 -4.44
CA VAL A 54 -14.12 12.84 -4.03
C VAL A 54 -14.80 11.91 -3.02
N PRO A 55 -15.08 10.65 -3.38
CA PRO A 55 -15.70 9.70 -2.45
C PRO A 55 -14.71 9.24 -1.38
N ILE A 56 -15.23 8.81 -0.24
CA ILE A 56 -14.45 8.02 0.71
C ILE A 56 -14.30 6.62 0.13
N THR A 57 -13.10 6.06 0.13
CA THR A 57 -12.82 4.74 -0.46
C THR A 57 -11.96 3.87 0.47
N LEU A 58 -12.04 2.54 0.32
CA LEU A 58 -11.11 1.62 0.96
C LEU A 58 -9.71 1.63 0.28
N GLN A 59 -9.57 2.38 -0.82
CA GLN A 59 -8.33 2.53 -1.57
C GLN A 59 -7.18 3.03 -0.70
N THR A 60 -7.44 4.03 0.15
CA THR A 60 -6.42 4.61 1.03
C THR A 60 -5.85 3.56 1.99
N PHE A 61 -6.71 2.76 2.61
CA PHE A 61 -6.29 1.65 3.46
C PHE A 61 -5.38 0.66 2.72
N ALA A 62 -5.76 0.25 1.51
CA ALA A 62 -4.95 -0.64 0.67
C ALA A 62 -3.57 -0.05 0.32
N VAL A 63 -3.52 1.25 0.03
CA VAL A 63 -2.27 1.98 -0.23
C VAL A 63 -1.34 1.93 0.98
N LEU A 64 -1.84 2.24 2.18
CA LEU A 64 -0.99 2.22 3.39
C LEU A 64 -0.59 0.80 3.77
N LEU A 65 -1.50 -0.17 3.60
CA LEU A 65 -1.22 -1.60 3.76
C LEU A 65 -0.10 -2.06 2.83
N SER A 66 -0.06 -1.58 1.58
CA SER A 66 1.04 -1.88 0.65
C SER A 66 2.39 -1.43 1.20
N GLY A 67 2.45 -0.29 1.88
CA GLY A 67 3.65 0.19 2.59
C GLY A 67 4.11 -0.82 3.63
N ILE A 68 3.19 -1.32 4.44
CA ILE A 68 3.49 -2.30 5.50
C ILE A 68 3.97 -3.64 4.92
N VAL A 69 3.34 -4.12 3.85
CA VAL A 69 3.60 -5.44 3.27
C VAL A 69 4.86 -5.45 2.42
N LEU A 70 5.07 -4.44 1.58
CA LEU A 70 6.12 -4.42 0.55
C LEU A 70 7.35 -3.58 0.94
N GLY A 71 7.30 -2.85 2.05
CA GLY A 71 8.35 -1.89 2.38
C GLY A 71 8.47 -0.83 1.29
N ARG A 72 9.70 -0.44 0.93
CA ARG A 72 9.95 0.59 -0.09
C ARG A 72 9.38 0.25 -1.48
N TRP A 73 9.11 -1.03 -1.77
CA TRP A 73 8.51 -1.47 -3.03
C TRP A 73 7.01 -1.15 -3.15
N ALA A 74 6.40 -0.67 -2.07
CA ALA A 74 5.04 -0.15 -2.08
C ALA A 74 4.87 1.03 -3.04
N GLY A 75 5.87 1.91 -3.15
CA GLY A 75 5.87 3.00 -4.13
C GLY A 75 5.77 2.47 -5.57
N VAL A 76 6.48 1.38 -5.89
CA VAL A 76 6.40 0.71 -7.20
C VAL A 76 5.02 0.11 -7.43
N SER A 77 4.39 -0.46 -6.39
CA SER A 77 3.01 -0.93 -6.46
C SER A 77 2.04 0.19 -6.85
N GLN A 78 2.16 1.37 -6.22
CA GLN A 78 1.30 2.50 -6.56
C GLN A 78 1.63 3.10 -7.93
N LEU A 79 2.88 3.02 -8.40
CA LEU A 79 3.22 3.35 -9.79
C LEU A 79 2.56 2.39 -10.79
N PHE A 80 2.48 1.08 -10.50
CA PHE A 80 1.70 0.16 -11.32
C PHE A 80 0.21 0.54 -11.32
N TYR A 81 -0.34 0.83 -10.13
CA TYR A 81 -1.72 1.28 -9.98
C TYR A 81 -2.05 2.48 -10.89
N ILE A 82 -1.18 3.48 -10.88
CA ILE A 82 -1.33 4.68 -11.71
C ILE A 82 -1.13 4.35 -13.19
N GLY A 83 -0.01 3.73 -13.54
CA GLY A 83 0.41 3.53 -14.92
C GLY A 83 -0.58 2.67 -15.71
N LEU A 84 -1.01 1.54 -15.14
CA LEU A 84 -1.99 0.68 -15.80
C LEU A 84 -3.39 1.30 -15.80
N GLY A 85 -3.75 2.07 -14.76
CA GLY A 85 -5.01 2.82 -14.74
C GLY A 85 -5.06 3.88 -15.83
N VAL A 86 -3.97 4.62 -16.04
CA VAL A 86 -3.80 5.57 -17.16
C VAL A 86 -3.80 4.85 -18.51
N ALA A 87 -3.18 3.67 -18.60
CA ALA A 87 -3.16 2.85 -19.81
C ALA A 87 -4.53 2.21 -20.15
N GLY A 88 -5.53 2.33 -19.27
CA GLY A 88 -6.92 1.95 -19.55
C GLY A 88 -7.51 0.90 -18.62
N VAL A 89 -6.75 0.34 -17.67
CA VAL A 89 -7.28 -0.62 -16.70
C VAL A 89 -8.34 0.05 -15.81
N PRO A 90 -9.60 -0.43 -15.81
CA PRO A 90 -10.73 0.23 -15.15
C PRO A 90 -10.77 -0.03 -13.65
N TRP A 91 -9.74 0.36 -12.92
CA TRP A 91 -9.61 0.05 -11.49
C TRP A 91 -9.52 1.26 -10.58
N PHE A 92 -9.64 2.48 -11.13
CA PHE A 92 -9.87 3.66 -10.30
C PHE A 92 -11.29 3.62 -9.72
N ALA A 93 -11.56 4.46 -8.72
CA ALA A 93 -12.80 4.41 -7.96
C ALA A 93 -14.05 4.54 -8.87
N GLY A 94 -14.93 3.54 -8.84
CA GLY A 94 -16.10 3.46 -9.71
C GLY A 94 -15.81 2.88 -11.10
N TRP A 95 -14.88 1.94 -11.18
CA TRP A 95 -14.43 1.27 -12.42
C TRP A 95 -13.91 2.23 -13.50
N GLY A 96 -13.29 3.34 -13.06
CA GLY A 96 -12.74 4.36 -13.95
C GLY A 96 -11.32 4.05 -14.42
N SER A 97 -10.91 4.67 -15.52
CA SER A 97 -9.54 4.61 -16.06
C SER A 97 -9.19 5.89 -16.82
N GLY A 98 -7.93 5.97 -17.26
CA GLY A 98 -7.42 7.04 -18.09
C GLY A 98 -6.85 8.22 -17.31
N ILE A 99 -6.16 9.10 -18.05
CA ILE A 99 -5.47 10.26 -17.48
C ILE A 99 -6.40 11.31 -16.86
N THR A 100 -7.68 11.32 -17.25
CA THR A 100 -8.69 12.26 -16.74
C THR A 100 -8.87 12.15 -15.22
N HIS A 101 -8.66 10.97 -14.63
CA HIS A 101 -8.72 10.77 -13.18
C HIS A 101 -7.53 11.38 -12.43
N LEU A 102 -6.39 11.54 -13.09
CA LEU A 102 -5.21 12.24 -12.56
C LEU A 102 -5.33 13.75 -12.70
N LEU A 103 -6.02 14.24 -13.73
CA LEU A 103 -6.26 15.67 -13.94
C LEU A 103 -7.52 16.17 -13.23
N GLY A 104 -8.35 15.26 -12.74
CA GLY A 104 -9.58 15.54 -12.01
C GLY A 104 -9.38 15.73 -10.49
N PRO A 105 -10.48 15.86 -9.74
CA PRO A 105 -10.44 16.15 -8.30
C PRO A 105 -9.71 15.11 -7.45
N THR A 106 -9.65 13.84 -7.90
CA THR A 106 -8.97 12.74 -7.21
C THR A 106 -7.48 12.66 -7.51
N GLY A 107 -6.97 13.43 -8.47
CA GLY A 107 -5.62 13.30 -8.98
C GLY A 107 -4.53 13.48 -7.92
N GLY A 108 -4.70 14.47 -7.05
CA GLY A 108 -3.79 14.71 -5.93
C GLY A 108 -3.68 13.53 -4.97
N TYR A 109 -4.79 12.83 -4.70
CA TYR A 109 -4.78 11.61 -3.89
C TYR A 109 -4.03 10.48 -4.59
N ILE A 110 -4.32 10.27 -5.88
CA ILE A 110 -3.69 9.23 -6.68
C ILE A 110 -2.16 9.42 -6.72
N ALA A 111 -1.69 10.64 -6.98
CA ALA A 111 -0.26 10.97 -6.93
C ALA A 111 0.33 10.82 -5.52
N GLY A 112 -0.41 11.27 -4.49
CA GLY A 112 -0.02 11.16 -3.09
C GLY A 112 0.16 9.72 -2.60
N PHE A 113 -0.53 8.75 -3.19
CA PHE A 113 -0.41 7.33 -2.81
C PHE A 113 1.00 6.77 -3.01
N VAL A 114 1.72 7.22 -4.03
CA VAL A 114 3.11 6.80 -4.25
C VAL A 114 3.98 7.27 -3.09
N ALA A 115 3.86 8.54 -2.71
CA ALA A 115 4.64 9.12 -1.62
C ALA A 115 4.27 8.50 -0.26
N ALA A 116 2.98 8.36 0.03
CA ALA A 116 2.48 7.82 1.30
C ALA A 116 2.91 6.36 1.50
N SER A 117 2.68 5.51 0.50
CA SER A 117 3.04 4.08 0.57
C SER A 117 4.55 3.87 0.67
N PHE A 118 5.35 4.63 -0.10
CA PHE A 118 6.80 4.59 -0.01
C PHE A 118 7.32 5.04 1.36
N PHE A 119 6.75 6.12 1.91
CA PHE A 119 7.14 6.63 3.23
C PHE A 119 6.87 5.61 4.34
N ILE A 120 5.64 5.06 4.39
CA ILE A 120 5.29 4.00 5.35
C ILE A 120 6.22 2.81 5.18
N GLY A 121 6.44 2.37 3.94
CA GLY A 121 7.32 1.27 3.64
C GLY A 121 8.75 1.46 4.15
N LYS A 122 9.31 2.66 3.96
CA LYS A 122 10.63 3.01 4.49
C LYS A 122 10.65 3.02 6.01
N MET A 123 9.59 3.52 6.67
CA MET A 123 9.48 3.50 8.14
C MET A 123 9.41 2.09 8.71
N VAL A 124 8.75 1.17 8.02
CA VAL A 124 8.64 -0.25 8.41
C VAL A 124 9.98 -0.98 8.23
N GLU A 125 10.75 -0.65 7.20
CA GLU A 125 12.08 -1.21 6.97
C GLU A 125 13.09 -0.76 8.03
N VAL A 126 13.12 0.54 8.35
CA VAL A 126 14.12 1.15 9.22
C VAL A 126 13.87 0.84 10.70
N SER A 127 12.61 0.79 11.14
CA SER A 127 12.30 0.69 12.57
C SER A 127 11.84 -0.70 13.00
N VAL A 128 12.68 -1.45 13.71
CA VAL A 128 12.27 -2.72 14.33
C VAL A 128 11.12 -2.54 15.34
N LYS A 129 11.01 -1.34 15.94
CA LYS A 129 9.90 -0.95 16.84
C LYS A 129 8.57 -0.71 16.12
N SER A 130 8.57 -0.33 14.82
CA SER A 130 7.33 -0.06 14.08
C SER A 130 6.59 -1.34 13.68
N ARG A 131 7.22 -2.50 13.84
CA ARG A 131 6.69 -3.83 13.49
C ARG A 131 5.72 -4.42 14.54
N ASN A 132 5.22 -3.59 15.44
CA ASN A 132 4.22 -3.98 16.43
C ASN A 132 2.84 -3.51 15.96
N PHE A 133 1.78 -4.25 16.27
CA PHE A 133 0.42 -3.96 15.79
C PHE A 133 -0.01 -2.50 15.99
N PHE A 134 0.18 -1.95 17.20
CA PHE A 134 -0.18 -0.56 17.49
C PHE A 134 0.63 0.47 16.72
N SER A 135 1.92 0.21 16.45
CA SER A 135 2.74 1.12 15.65
C SER A 135 2.36 1.06 14.17
N LEU A 136 1.98 -0.11 13.66
CA LEU A 136 1.46 -0.24 12.30
C LEU A 136 0.13 0.49 12.15
N LEU A 137 -0.78 0.34 13.11
CA LEU A 137 -2.04 1.08 13.12
C LEU A 137 -1.80 2.60 13.14
N LEU A 138 -0.87 3.06 13.97
CA LEU A 138 -0.52 4.49 14.07
C LEU A 138 0.12 5.02 12.79
N LEU A 139 0.84 4.20 12.03
CA LEU A 139 1.35 4.58 10.70
C LEU A 139 0.24 4.69 9.65
N MET A 140 -0.93 4.10 9.89
CA MET A 140 -2.07 4.09 8.97
C MET A 140 -3.12 5.16 9.26
N LEU A 141 -2.97 5.90 10.37
CA LEU A 141 -3.84 6.99 10.82
C LEU A 141 -3.24 8.35 10.46
#